data_AF-A0A2K8U9M7-F1
#
_entry.id   AF-A0A2K8U9M7-F1
#
_cell.length_a   1.000
_cell.length_b   1.000
_cell.length_c   1.000
_cell.angle_alpha   90.00
_cell.angle_beta   90.00
_cell.angle_gamma   90.00
#
_symmetry.space_group_name_H-M   'P 1'
#
loop_
_entity.id
_entity.type
_entity.pdbx_description
1 polymer ?
#
loop_
_entity_poly.entity_id
_entity_poly.type
_entity_poly.pdbx_seq_one_letter_code
_entity_poly.pdbx_strand_id
1 'polypeptide(L)'
;MSTPVPRWEWRTFGAGLGAPGARLAALADAAAPPVQSSDEVYLLSSHGDANVKVRDDLMDIKQLEQTDRAGLEQWRPVLKAGFPLPAATLGQVFAALGLPVPTLARAAYSLDELTRELIAPEPQLRVLAVHKERTRYRVDGCMSELTRVAAGGAQTQTLAVESEDPAAVLALVQRLGLADLPNQSYPRGLKSLVATAPGLGAAALPLRIAVLDLGTNSVKFHIGERDPAGRWQRVLDRGEVTRLGEGLRESGFIAPAAWDRTLAAVCAMAAQARAAGVAQTLALGTMGLRNAGNSDAFIAAVREQCGLTIEVIDGAEEARLAYLAVQAGVGLPDGAVAVFDTGGGSTQVTIGRGGRVLERFSLDLGAVRITEQFGLAAPVERDHLDAALAAIARELSRLDQSAPPDALVGMGGAVTNLASVSLGMTRYDPDLIQGAILTRGEIERQIALYAGLDRAGRTAVPGLQPGRADVILAGALIVRTLLDKFRQDQLEVSDRGLRHGVLIDRFSA
;
A
#
# COMPACT_ATOMS: atom_id res chain seq x y z
N MET A 1 -27.87 -36.27 -1.64
CA MET A 1 -27.67 -34.82 -1.87
C MET A 1 -26.23 -34.66 -2.34
N SER A 2 -25.98 -34.08 -3.53
CA SER A 2 -24.61 -33.90 -4.01
C SER A 2 -23.86 -32.96 -3.07
N THR A 3 -22.66 -33.35 -2.64
CA THR A 3 -21.77 -32.47 -1.87
C THR A 3 -21.56 -31.17 -2.67
N PRO A 4 -21.72 -29.98 -2.06
CA PRO A 4 -21.48 -28.73 -2.77
C PRO A 4 -20.05 -28.70 -3.30
N VAL A 5 -19.90 -28.53 -4.61
CA VAL A 5 -18.57 -28.52 -5.26
C VAL A 5 -17.96 -27.12 -5.10
N PRO A 6 -16.75 -26.99 -4.52
CA PRO A 6 -16.05 -25.72 -4.46
C PRO A 6 -15.77 -25.18 -5.87
N ARG A 7 -15.88 -23.87 -6.07
CA ARG A 7 -15.64 -23.22 -7.36
C ARG A 7 -14.53 -22.18 -7.23
N TRP A 8 -13.68 -22.11 -8.23
CA TRP A 8 -12.73 -21.02 -8.40
C TRP A 8 -13.45 -19.79 -8.93
N GLU A 9 -13.18 -18.63 -8.35
CA GLU A 9 -13.73 -17.33 -8.75
C GLU A 9 -12.60 -16.32 -8.93
N TRP A 10 -12.66 -15.60 -10.06
CA TRP A 10 -12.01 -14.30 -10.22
C TRP A 10 -13.09 -13.22 -10.21
N ARG A 11 -12.95 -12.20 -9.39
CA ARG A 11 -13.87 -11.07 -9.31
C ARG A 11 -13.09 -9.77 -9.20
N THR A 12 -13.51 -8.79 -9.99
CA THR A 12 -12.92 -7.45 -9.99
C THR A 12 -14.01 -6.41 -9.77
N PHE A 13 -13.67 -5.33 -9.05
CA PHE A 13 -14.53 -4.18 -8.77
C PHE A 13 -14.00 -2.92 -9.48
N GLY A 14 -14.90 -2.00 -9.86
CA GLY A 14 -14.54 -0.65 -10.29
C GLY A 14 -15.24 -0.17 -11.57
N ALA A 15 -15.05 1.11 -11.90
CA ALA A 15 -15.69 1.77 -13.05
C ALA A 15 -15.10 1.37 -14.42
N GLY A 16 -13.91 0.77 -14.45
CA GLY A 16 -13.22 0.36 -15.69
C GLY A 16 -13.76 -0.91 -16.36
N LEU A 17 -14.90 -1.44 -15.91
CA LEU A 17 -15.41 -2.75 -16.35
C LEU A 17 -16.29 -2.69 -17.61
N GLY A 18 -16.48 -1.52 -18.21
CA GLY A 18 -17.23 -1.37 -19.46
C GLY A 18 -16.64 -2.16 -20.63
N ALA A 19 -15.34 -2.02 -20.90
CA ALA A 19 -14.68 -2.73 -21.99
C ALA A 19 -14.57 -4.26 -21.76
N PRO A 20 -14.17 -4.76 -20.57
CA PRO A 20 -14.28 -6.18 -20.25
C PRO A 20 -15.71 -6.73 -20.38
N GLY A 21 -16.72 -5.98 -19.94
CA GLY A 21 -18.13 -6.36 -20.06
C GLY A 21 -18.59 -6.48 -21.51
N ALA A 22 -18.17 -5.56 -22.38
CA ALA A 22 -18.46 -5.63 -23.82
C ALA A 22 -17.81 -6.85 -24.48
N ARG A 23 -16.55 -7.17 -24.13
CA ARG A 23 -15.88 -8.39 -24.59
C ARG A 23 -16.60 -9.66 -24.12
N LEU A 24 -17.05 -9.69 -22.87
CA LEU A 24 -17.82 -10.82 -22.33
C LEU A 24 -19.12 -11.04 -23.11
N ALA A 25 -19.87 -9.96 -23.37
CA ALA A 25 -21.10 -10.04 -24.15
C ALA A 25 -20.84 -10.54 -25.57
N ALA A 26 -19.77 -10.10 -26.22
CA ALA A 26 -19.39 -10.56 -27.55
C ALA A 26 -19.00 -12.04 -27.58
N LEU A 27 -18.27 -12.52 -26.56
CA LEU A 27 -17.84 -13.93 -26.46
C LEU A 27 -18.98 -14.91 -26.16
N ALA A 28 -20.06 -14.45 -25.54
CA ALA A 28 -21.19 -15.31 -25.20
C ALA A 28 -22.06 -15.70 -26.41
N ASP A 29 -21.87 -15.05 -27.56
CA ASP A 29 -22.62 -15.25 -28.81
C ASP A 29 -24.14 -15.43 -28.59
N ALA A 30 -24.66 -14.69 -27.62
CA ALA A 30 -26.04 -14.78 -27.16
C ALA A 30 -26.63 -13.37 -27.10
N ALA A 31 -27.92 -13.26 -27.40
CA ALA A 31 -28.68 -12.03 -27.11
C ALA A 31 -28.46 -11.66 -25.64
N ALA A 32 -28.32 -10.35 -25.35
CA ALA A 32 -28.05 -9.86 -24.01
C ALA A 32 -29.03 -10.50 -23.01
N PRO A 33 -28.54 -11.29 -22.03
CA PRO A 33 -29.40 -11.93 -21.05
C PRO A 33 -30.22 -10.88 -20.29
N PRO A 34 -31.42 -11.23 -19.80
CA PRO A 34 -32.22 -10.29 -19.03
C PRO A 34 -31.47 -9.87 -17.76
N VAL A 35 -31.55 -8.58 -17.45
CA VAL A 35 -31.03 -8.03 -16.19
C VAL A 35 -31.89 -8.58 -15.04
N GLN A 36 -31.24 -9.16 -14.05
CA GLN A 36 -31.88 -9.62 -12.82
C GLN A 36 -31.61 -8.61 -11.72
N SER A 37 -32.67 -8.18 -11.03
CA SER A 37 -32.57 -7.32 -9.85
C SER A 37 -32.74 -8.13 -8.57
N SER A 38 -32.05 -7.75 -7.49
CA SER A 38 -32.31 -8.29 -6.16
C SER A 38 -31.79 -7.39 -5.05
N ASP A 39 -32.51 -7.40 -3.94
CA ASP A 39 -32.04 -6.88 -2.66
C ASP A 39 -31.49 -8.02 -1.80
N GLU A 40 -30.28 -7.82 -1.28
CA GLU A 40 -29.56 -8.79 -0.47
C GLU A 40 -29.04 -8.12 0.80
N VAL A 41 -28.97 -8.87 1.90
CA VAL A 41 -28.35 -8.42 3.15
C VAL A 41 -27.04 -9.16 3.35
N TYR A 42 -25.97 -8.43 3.57
CA TYR A 42 -24.64 -8.97 3.85
C TYR A 42 -24.26 -8.79 5.31
N LEU A 43 -23.72 -9.84 5.94
CA LEU A 43 -23.11 -9.78 7.25
C LEU A 43 -21.59 -9.73 7.06
N LEU A 44 -20.99 -8.57 7.29
CA LEU A 44 -19.56 -8.34 7.12
C LEU A 44 -18.85 -8.42 8.48
N SER A 45 -17.64 -9.01 8.50
CA SER A 45 -16.81 -9.13 9.70
C SER A 45 -15.44 -8.48 9.49
N SER A 46 -14.86 -7.87 10.53
CA SER A 46 -13.46 -7.41 10.50
C SER A 46 -12.44 -8.56 10.57
N HIS A 47 -12.85 -9.78 10.95
CA HIS A 47 -11.95 -10.94 11.12
C HIS A 47 -11.77 -11.80 9.88
N GLY A 48 -12.59 -11.60 8.85
CA GLY A 48 -12.50 -12.44 7.66
C GLY A 48 -13.46 -12.03 6.56
N ASP A 49 -13.35 -12.77 5.45
CA ASP A 49 -14.03 -12.47 4.19
C ASP A 49 -15.01 -13.58 3.78
N ALA A 50 -15.55 -14.33 4.75
CA ALA A 50 -16.64 -15.25 4.46
C ALA A 50 -17.81 -14.49 3.82
N ASN A 51 -18.35 -15.06 2.75
CA ASN A 51 -19.49 -14.48 2.03
C ASN A 51 -20.77 -14.94 2.73
N VAL A 52 -21.17 -14.22 3.77
CA VAL A 52 -22.41 -14.43 4.53
C VAL A 52 -23.46 -13.46 3.98
N LYS A 53 -24.42 -14.00 3.24
CA LYS A 53 -25.49 -13.20 2.64
C LYS A 53 -26.87 -13.81 2.90
N VAL A 54 -27.87 -12.97 2.89
CA VAL A 54 -29.28 -13.34 2.99
C VAL A 54 -30.03 -12.75 1.81
N ARG A 55 -30.82 -13.58 1.14
CA ARG A 55 -31.72 -13.18 0.05
C ARG A 55 -32.97 -14.06 0.10
N ASP A 56 -34.14 -13.48 -0.06
CA ASP A 56 -35.42 -14.21 -0.08
C ASP A 56 -35.58 -15.14 1.15
N ASP A 57 -35.32 -14.61 2.36
CA ASP A 57 -35.33 -15.35 3.63
C ASP A 57 -34.41 -16.59 3.69
N LEU A 58 -33.39 -16.63 2.84
CA LEU A 58 -32.41 -17.70 2.79
C LEU A 58 -31.00 -17.15 3.04
N MET A 59 -30.36 -17.64 4.09
CA MET A 59 -28.94 -17.44 4.34
C MET A 59 -28.11 -18.40 3.51
N ASP A 60 -27.11 -17.87 2.82
CA ASP A 60 -26.07 -18.58 2.06
C ASP A 60 -24.71 -18.14 2.59
N ILE A 61 -23.89 -19.10 3.03
CA ILE A 61 -22.53 -18.85 3.49
C ILE A 61 -21.56 -19.60 2.61
N LYS A 62 -20.59 -18.87 2.04
CA LYS A 62 -19.40 -19.43 1.41
C LYS A 62 -18.15 -19.01 2.17
N GLN A 63 -17.21 -19.93 2.31
CA GLN A 63 -15.90 -19.67 2.88
C GLN A 63 -14.81 -19.86 1.83
N LEU A 64 -13.77 -19.05 1.93
CA LEU A 64 -12.56 -19.21 1.13
C LEU A 64 -11.86 -20.49 1.61
N GLU A 65 -11.65 -21.42 0.69
CA GLU A 65 -10.97 -22.68 0.97
C GLU A 65 -9.47 -22.55 0.71
N GLN A 66 -9.11 -21.95 -0.42
CA GLN A 66 -7.71 -21.69 -0.79
C GLN A 66 -7.61 -20.57 -1.82
N THR A 67 -6.41 -20.00 -1.92
CA THR A 67 -6.01 -19.09 -2.99
C THR A 67 -4.80 -19.68 -3.68
N ASP A 68 -4.82 -19.76 -5.01
CA ASP A 68 -3.66 -20.25 -5.76
C ASP A 68 -2.57 -19.17 -5.91
N ARG A 69 -1.50 -19.50 -6.65
CA ARG A 69 -0.37 -18.58 -6.88
C ARG A 69 -0.74 -17.39 -7.76
N ALA A 70 -1.68 -17.57 -8.67
CA ALA A 70 -2.21 -16.53 -9.54
C ALA A 70 -3.19 -15.60 -8.82
N GLY A 71 -3.49 -15.86 -7.54
CA GLY A 71 -4.44 -15.09 -6.75
C GLY A 71 -5.90 -15.50 -6.97
N LEU A 72 -6.16 -16.61 -7.68
CA LEU A 72 -7.50 -17.13 -7.90
C LEU A 72 -8.04 -17.73 -6.60
N GLU A 73 -9.30 -17.46 -6.27
CA GLU A 73 -9.89 -17.85 -4.99
C GLU A 73 -10.85 -19.03 -5.16
N GLN A 74 -10.69 -20.10 -4.40
CA GLN A 74 -11.64 -21.23 -4.38
C GLN A 74 -12.60 -21.10 -3.21
N TRP A 75 -13.90 -21.07 -3.51
CA TRP A 75 -14.96 -20.85 -2.53
C TRP A 75 -15.80 -22.10 -2.31
N ARG A 76 -15.94 -22.50 -1.06
CA ARG A 76 -16.75 -23.63 -0.62
C ARG A 76 -18.06 -23.15 0.01
N PRO A 77 -19.23 -23.63 -0.46
CA PRO A 77 -20.49 -23.44 0.25
C PRO A 77 -20.46 -24.21 1.58
N VAL A 78 -20.72 -23.53 2.70
CA VAL A 78 -20.68 -24.13 4.04
C VAL A 78 -22.06 -24.19 4.70
N LEU A 79 -22.96 -23.26 4.38
CA LEU A 79 -24.31 -23.24 4.93
C LEU A 79 -25.31 -22.72 3.91
N LYS A 80 -26.48 -23.36 3.86
CA LYS A 80 -27.67 -22.85 3.19
C LYS A 80 -28.88 -23.12 4.07
N ALA A 81 -29.46 -22.09 4.67
CA ALA A 81 -30.50 -22.23 5.68
C ALA A 81 -31.56 -21.14 5.56
N GLY A 82 -32.84 -21.53 5.63
CA GLY A 82 -33.96 -20.60 5.64
C GLY A 82 -34.18 -19.99 7.02
N PHE A 83 -34.78 -18.80 7.05
CA PHE A 83 -35.27 -18.20 8.28
C PHE A 83 -36.65 -18.75 8.68
N PRO A 84 -36.98 -18.82 9.99
CA PRO A 84 -36.12 -18.46 11.13
C PRO A 84 -34.96 -19.45 11.33
N LEU A 85 -33.77 -18.93 11.62
CA LEU A 85 -32.54 -19.69 11.82
C LEU A 85 -32.54 -20.35 13.20
N PRO A 86 -32.43 -21.69 13.31
CA PRO A 86 -32.29 -22.36 14.60
C PRO A 86 -31.01 -21.96 15.32
N ALA A 87 -31.06 -21.87 16.65
CA ALA A 87 -29.91 -21.56 17.51
C ALA A 87 -28.71 -22.50 17.26
N ALA A 88 -28.98 -23.78 17.00
CA ALA A 88 -27.95 -24.78 16.68
C ALA A 88 -27.15 -24.44 15.40
N THR A 89 -27.72 -23.65 14.49
CA THR A 89 -27.05 -23.25 13.25
C THR A 89 -26.11 -22.06 13.46
N LEU A 90 -26.32 -21.24 14.50
CA LEU A 90 -25.53 -20.02 14.76
C LEU A 90 -24.05 -20.31 15.03
N GLY A 91 -23.71 -21.52 15.48
CA GLY A 91 -22.32 -21.99 15.56
C GLY A 91 -21.57 -21.85 14.24
N GLN A 92 -22.18 -22.27 13.13
CA GLN A 92 -21.56 -22.18 11.81
C GLN A 92 -21.53 -20.74 11.29
N VAL A 93 -22.56 -19.95 11.60
CA VAL A 93 -22.63 -18.53 11.19
C VAL A 93 -21.51 -17.73 11.87
N PHE A 94 -21.40 -17.80 13.18
CA PHE A 94 -20.38 -17.06 13.94
C PHE A 94 -18.97 -17.58 13.66
N ALA A 95 -18.78 -18.89 13.48
CA ALA A 95 -17.51 -19.44 13.01
C ALA A 95 -17.11 -18.86 11.65
N ALA A 96 -18.04 -18.75 10.69
CA ALA A 96 -17.77 -18.11 9.41
C ALA A 96 -17.44 -16.62 9.52
N LEU A 97 -18.06 -15.93 10.48
CA LEU A 97 -17.76 -14.54 10.80
C LEU A 97 -16.48 -14.37 11.62
N GLY A 98 -15.80 -15.46 12.01
CA GLY A 98 -14.56 -15.42 12.79
C GLY A 98 -14.75 -15.01 14.25
N LEU A 99 -15.93 -15.26 14.81
CA LEU A 99 -16.30 -14.85 16.17
C LEU A 99 -16.82 -16.03 16.99
N PRO A 100 -16.68 -15.99 18.33
CA PRO A 100 -17.36 -16.94 19.19
C PRO A 100 -18.88 -16.72 19.14
N VAL A 101 -19.64 -17.79 19.37
CA VAL A 101 -21.09 -17.70 19.48
C VAL A 101 -21.44 -16.95 20.77
N PRO A 102 -22.25 -15.88 20.72
CA PRO A 102 -22.71 -15.18 21.92
C PRO A 102 -23.67 -16.05 22.73
N THR A 103 -24.03 -15.60 23.93
CA THR A 103 -25.09 -16.26 24.71
C THR A 103 -26.42 -16.12 23.97
N LEU A 104 -27.06 -17.25 23.68
CA LEU A 104 -28.31 -17.28 22.91
C LEU A 104 -29.52 -17.26 23.85
N ALA A 105 -30.43 -16.32 23.62
CA ALA A 105 -31.66 -16.16 24.39
C ALA A 105 -32.87 -16.88 23.77
N ARG A 106 -32.74 -17.36 22.53
CA ARG A 106 -33.84 -17.92 21.74
C ARG A 106 -33.46 -19.26 21.13
N ALA A 107 -34.47 -20.09 20.87
CA ALA A 107 -34.30 -21.36 20.17
C ALA A 107 -34.17 -21.17 18.64
N ALA A 108 -34.69 -20.07 18.09
CA ALA A 108 -34.53 -19.67 16.70
C ALA A 108 -34.64 -18.13 16.57
N TYR A 109 -34.09 -17.60 15.49
CA TYR A 109 -34.02 -16.16 15.21
C TYR A 109 -34.54 -15.86 13.80
N SER A 110 -35.47 -14.92 13.68
CA SER A 110 -35.72 -14.22 12.41
C SER A 110 -34.50 -13.39 11.98
N LEU A 111 -34.47 -12.89 10.74
CA LEU A 111 -33.37 -12.05 10.27
C LEU A 111 -33.27 -10.75 11.09
N ASP A 112 -34.41 -10.16 11.42
CA ASP A 112 -34.48 -8.94 12.22
C ASP A 112 -33.98 -9.15 13.65
N GLU A 113 -34.42 -10.24 14.32
CA GLU A 113 -33.94 -10.59 15.66
C GLU A 113 -32.44 -10.92 15.65
N LEU A 114 -31.96 -11.72 14.68
CA LEU A 114 -30.53 -12.02 14.50
C LEU A 114 -29.73 -10.72 14.38
N THR A 115 -30.19 -9.81 13.52
CA THR A 115 -29.52 -8.55 13.24
C THR A 115 -29.49 -7.66 14.48
N ARG A 116 -30.64 -7.40 15.11
CA ARG A 116 -30.73 -6.47 16.24
C ARG A 116 -30.09 -7.00 17.52
N GLU A 117 -30.23 -8.30 17.80
CA GLU A 117 -29.81 -8.87 19.08
C GLU A 117 -28.38 -9.40 19.06
N LEU A 118 -27.90 -9.90 17.92
CA LEU A 118 -26.61 -10.60 17.86
C LEU A 118 -25.57 -9.94 16.94
N ILE A 119 -25.98 -9.26 15.87
CA ILE A 119 -25.03 -8.67 14.90
C ILE A 119 -24.75 -7.20 15.18
N ALA A 120 -25.79 -6.37 15.30
CA ALA A 120 -25.64 -4.93 15.51
C ALA A 120 -24.91 -4.52 16.80
N PRO A 121 -25.04 -5.27 17.93
CA PRO A 121 -24.29 -4.96 19.14
C PRO A 121 -22.80 -5.32 19.05
N GLU A 122 -22.39 -6.14 18.09
CA GLU A 122 -21.00 -6.57 17.94
C GLU A 122 -20.21 -5.53 17.11
N PRO A 123 -19.26 -4.79 17.71
CA PRO A 123 -18.52 -3.73 17.03
C PRO A 123 -17.70 -4.22 15.83
N GLN A 124 -17.40 -5.51 15.74
CA GLN A 124 -16.62 -6.13 14.65
C GLN A 124 -17.48 -6.63 13.49
N LEU A 125 -18.81 -6.52 13.59
CA LEU A 125 -19.75 -6.94 12.55
C LEU A 125 -20.53 -5.76 11.99
N ARG A 126 -20.90 -5.84 10.71
CA ARG A 126 -21.81 -4.88 10.06
C ARG A 126 -22.84 -5.59 9.21
N VAL A 127 -24.06 -5.08 9.27
CA VAL A 127 -25.14 -5.45 8.36
C VAL A 127 -25.17 -4.43 7.22
N LEU A 128 -25.08 -4.91 5.99
CA LEU A 128 -25.09 -4.07 4.80
C LEU A 128 -26.19 -4.50 3.86
N ALA A 129 -27.13 -3.59 3.60
CA ALA A 129 -28.10 -3.74 2.53
C ALA A 129 -27.41 -3.48 1.18
N VAL A 130 -27.60 -4.40 0.23
CA VAL A 130 -26.97 -4.39 -1.09
C VAL A 130 -28.02 -4.60 -2.15
N HIS A 131 -28.18 -3.62 -3.04
CA HIS A 131 -28.98 -3.76 -4.25
C HIS A 131 -28.08 -4.17 -5.43
N LYS A 132 -28.54 -5.13 -6.24
CA LYS A 132 -27.79 -5.64 -7.39
C LYS A 132 -28.64 -5.67 -8.64
N GLU A 133 -28.06 -5.18 -9.73
CA GLU A 133 -28.54 -5.39 -11.10
C GLU A 133 -27.48 -6.22 -11.84
N ARG A 134 -27.81 -7.44 -12.25
CA ARG A 134 -26.81 -8.38 -12.80
C ARG A 134 -27.25 -9.03 -14.10
N THR A 135 -26.27 -9.24 -14.97
CA THR A 135 -26.40 -10.02 -16.21
C THR A 135 -25.43 -11.18 -16.15
N ARG A 136 -25.92 -12.38 -16.45
CA ARG A 136 -25.16 -13.64 -16.35
C ARG A 136 -24.94 -14.26 -17.71
N TYR A 137 -23.70 -14.63 -17.97
CA TYR A 137 -23.25 -15.25 -19.20
C TYR A 137 -22.64 -16.61 -18.90
N ARG A 138 -22.70 -17.52 -19.87
CA ARG A 138 -21.94 -18.76 -19.83
C ARG A 138 -21.00 -18.75 -21.03
N VAL A 139 -19.69 -18.79 -20.76
CA VAL A 139 -18.65 -18.72 -21.79
C VAL A 139 -17.59 -19.75 -21.44
N ASP A 140 -17.30 -20.67 -22.36
CA ASP A 140 -16.24 -21.68 -22.24
C ASP A 140 -16.27 -22.45 -20.91
N GLY A 141 -17.46 -22.92 -20.51
CA GLY A 141 -17.66 -23.66 -19.27
C GLY A 141 -17.70 -22.80 -17.99
N CYS A 142 -17.30 -21.53 -18.07
CA CYS A 142 -17.34 -20.59 -16.96
C CYS A 142 -18.71 -19.90 -16.86
N MET A 143 -19.19 -19.71 -15.63
CA MET A 143 -20.25 -18.75 -15.35
C MET A 143 -19.60 -17.38 -15.18
N SER A 144 -20.12 -16.36 -15.85
CA SER A 144 -19.64 -14.99 -15.70
C SER A 144 -20.78 -14.05 -15.34
N GLU A 145 -20.52 -13.09 -14.47
CA GLU A 145 -21.53 -12.18 -13.94
C GLU A 145 -21.02 -10.74 -13.99
N LEU A 146 -21.68 -9.89 -14.79
CA LEU A 146 -21.49 -8.45 -14.75
C LEU A 146 -22.59 -7.84 -13.88
N THR A 147 -22.21 -7.12 -12.83
CA THR A 147 -23.15 -6.60 -11.82
C THR A 147 -22.91 -5.12 -11.56
N ARG A 148 -23.97 -4.32 -11.52
CA ARG A 148 -23.98 -3.03 -10.83
C ARG A 148 -24.43 -3.24 -9.39
N VAL A 149 -23.68 -2.71 -8.44
CA VAL A 149 -23.87 -2.88 -7.01
C VAL A 149 -24.07 -1.52 -6.38
N ALA A 150 -25.13 -1.38 -5.58
CA ALA A 150 -25.34 -0.22 -4.73
C ALA A 150 -25.41 -0.66 -3.26
N ALA A 151 -24.60 -0.03 -2.42
CA ALA A 151 -24.56 -0.34 -0.99
C ALA A 151 -24.05 0.89 -0.22
N GLY A 152 -24.69 1.21 0.90
CA GLY A 152 -24.21 2.29 1.77
C GLY A 152 -24.21 3.67 1.09
N GLY A 153 -25.12 3.95 0.15
CA GLY A 153 -25.13 5.21 -0.59
C GLY A 153 -24.03 5.34 -1.67
N ALA A 154 -23.17 4.33 -1.83
CA ALA A 154 -22.19 4.27 -2.91
C ALA A 154 -22.59 3.22 -3.96
N GLN A 155 -22.01 3.35 -5.15
CA GLN A 155 -22.23 2.44 -6.27
C GLN A 155 -20.93 2.03 -6.95
N THR A 156 -20.88 0.81 -7.46
CA THR A 156 -19.76 0.30 -8.25
C THR A 156 -20.24 -0.76 -9.24
N GLN A 157 -19.32 -1.24 -10.10
CA GLN A 157 -19.54 -2.40 -10.95
C GLN A 157 -18.61 -3.53 -10.52
N THR A 158 -19.04 -4.77 -10.75
CA THR A 158 -18.22 -5.97 -10.55
C THR A 158 -18.35 -6.89 -11.75
N LEU A 159 -17.26 -7.52 -12.15
CA LEU A 159 -17.26 -8.60 -13.13
C LEU A 159 -16.62 -9.81 -12.48
N ALA A 160 -17.34 -10.93 -12.47
CA ALA A 160 -16.83 -12.20 -11.96
C ALA A 160 -16.86 -13.29 -13.03
N VAL A 161 -15.90 -14.21 -12.91
CA VAL A 161 -15.78 -15.44 -13.70
C VAL A 161 -15.58 -16.59 -12.72
N GLU A 162 -16.43 -17.61 -12.76
CA GLU A 162 -16.33 -18.77 -11.87
C GLU A 162 -16.48 -20.12 -12.60
N SER A 163 -15.70 -21.12 -12.17
CA SER A 163 -15.75 -22.49 -12.68
C SER A 163 -15.20 -23.48 -11.65
N GLU A 164 -15.48 -24.77 -11.84
CA GLU A 164 -14.78 -25.84 -11.11
C GLU A 164 -13.35 -26.03 -11.65
N ASP A 165 -13.11 -25.66 -12.91
CA ASP A 165 -11.81 -25.69 -13.56
C ASP A 165 -11.10 -24.32 -13.43
N PRO A 166 -10.02 -24.21 -12.65
CA PRO A 166 -9.27 -22.97 -12.50
C PRO A 166 -8.61 -22.51 -13.80
N ALA A 167 -8.19 -23.44 -14.67
CA ALA A 167 -7.53 -23.09 -15.92
C ALA A 167 -8.49 -22.39 -16.89
N ALA A 168 -9.75 -22.85 -16.94
CA ALA A 168 -10.81 -22.19 -17.69
C ALA A 168 -11.07 -20.76 -17.20
N VAL A 169 -11.10 -20.54 -15.88
CA VAL A 169 -11.28 -19.20 -15.30
C VAL A 169 -10.15 -18.27 -15.73
N LEU A 170 -8.89 -18.69 -15.56
CA LEU A 170 -7.72 -17.87 -15.89
C LEU A 170 -7.66 -17.54 -17.39
N ALA A 171 -7.97 -18.52 -18.26
CA ALA A 171 -8.00 -18.30 -19.70
C ALA A 171 -9.05 -17.26 -20.11
N LEU A 172 -10.25 -17.30 -19.51
CA LEU A 172 -11.28 -16.31 -19.79
C LEU A 172 -10.93 -14.93 -19.20
N VAL A 173 -10.39 -14.88 -17.98
CA VAL A 173 -9.90 -13.64 -17.33
C VAL A 173 -8.88 -12.92 -18.23
N GLN A 174 -7.93 -13.65 -18.81
CA GLN A 174 -6.96 -13.09 -19.76
C GLN A 174 -7.64 -12.50 -21.00
N ARG A 175 -8.56 -13.25 -21.63
CA ARG A 175 -9.28 -12.79 -22.83
C ARG A 175 -10.18 -11.58 -22.56
N LEU A 176 -10.72 -11.47 -21.35
CA LEU A 176 -11.50 -10.32 -20.93
C LEU A 176 -10.62 -9.11 -20.57
N GLY A 177 -9.29 -9.25 -20.50
CA GLY A 177 -8.38 -8.19 -20.05
C GLY A 177 -8.58 -7.85 -18.58
N LEU A 178 -8.94 -8.83 -17.76
CA LEU A 178 -9.13 -8.69 -16.31
C LEU A 178 -7.89 -9.06 -15.52
N ALA A 179 -6.90 -9.72 -16.14
CA ALA A 179 -5.70 -10.22 -15.48
C ALA A 179 -4.82 -9.12 -14.85
N ASP A 180 -4.96 -7.87 -15.32
CA ASP A 180 -4.21 -6.72 -14.79
C ASP A 180 -4.96 -6.00 -13.66
N LEU A 181 -6.21 -6.38 -13.41
CA LEU A 181 -7.03 -5.84 -12.34
C LEU A 181 -6.99 -6.78 -11.13
N PRO A 182 -7.09 -6.26 -9.90
CA PRO A 182 -7.02 -7.11 -8.71
C PRO A 182 -8.19 -8.09 -8.67
N ASN A 183 -7.90 -9.34 -8.29
CA ASN A 183 -8.91 -10.27 -7.83
C ASN A 183 -9.30 -9.91 -6.38
N GLN A 184 -10.59 -9.72 -6.15
CA GLN A 184 -11.14 -9.29 -4.88
C GLN A 184 -12.46 -10.01 -4.60
N SER A 185 -12.52 -10.70 -3.47
CA SER A 185 -13.75 -11.33 -3.00
C SER A 185 -14.89 -10.34 -2.81
N TYR A 186 -16.13 -10.82 -2.93
CA TYR A 186 -17.30 -9.97 -2.79
C TYR A 186 -17.36 -9.20 -1.45
N PRO A 187 -17.13 -9.86 -0.29
CA PRO A 187 -17.11 -9.15 1.00
C PRO A 187 -16.03 -8.09 1.10
N ARG A 188 -14.83 -8.32 0.55
CA ARG A 188 -13.76 -7.32 0.50
C ARG A 188 -14.16 -6.11 -0.34
N GLY A 189 -14.74 -6.34 -1.51
CA GLY A 189 -15.23 -5.26 -2.38
C GLY A 189 -16.33 -4.43 -1.73
N LEU A 190 -17.25 -5.06 -0.98
CA LEU A 190 -18.27 -4.33 -0.20
C LEU A 190 -17.66 -3.51 0.93
N LYS A 191 -16.71 -4.06 1.71
CA LYS A 191 -15.99 -3.32 2.75
C LYS A 191 -15.28 -2.11 2.17
N SER A 192 -14.57 -2.27 1.04
CA SER A 192 -13.90 -1.18 0.34
C SER A 192 -14.90 -0.12 -0.15
N LEU A 193 -16.01 -0.53 -0.75
CA LEU A 193 -17.05 0.38 -1.27
C LEU A 193 -17.64 1.27 -0.18
N VAL A 194 -17.96 0.71 0.99
CA VAL A 194 -18.56 1.49 2.09
C VAL A 194 -17.53 2.29 2.89
N ALA A 195 -16.28 1.83 2.97
CA ALA A 195 -15.24 2.54 3.68
C ALA A 195 -14.87 3.87 3.02
N THR A 196 -14.98 3.96 1.69
CA THR A 196 -14.67 5.19 0.92
C THR A 196 -15.90 6.06 0.64
N ALA A 197 -17.09 5.65 1.08
CA ALA A 197 -18.32 6.36 0.84
C ALA A 197 -18.52 7.54 1.81
N PRO A 198 -18.89 8.74 1.33
CA PRO A 198 -19.12 9.91 2.18
C PRO A 198 -20.29 9.68 3.16
N GLY A 199 -20.14 10.12 4.41
CA GLY A 199 -21.23 10.19 5.38
C GLY A 199 -21.60 8.88 6.11
N LEU A 200 -20.90 7.78 5.84
CA LEU A 200 -21.17 6.49 6.49
C LEU A 200 -20.46 6.28 7.84
N GLY A 201 -19.44 7.08 8.17
CA GLY A 201 -18.75 7.10 9.47
C GLY A 201 -18.73 5.75 10.20
N ALA A 202 -19.40 5.67 11.35
CA ALA A 202 -19.49 4.52 12.25
C ALA A 202 -20.06 3.21 11.66
N ALA A 203 -20.75 3.26 10.52
CA ALA A 203 -21.31 2.08 9.85
C ALA A 203 -20.26 1.29 9.04
N ALA A 204 -19.08 1.85 8.77
CA ALA A 204 -17.99 1.14 8.12
C ALA A 204 -17.22 0.25 9.12
N LEU A 205 -16.64 -0.85 8.64
CA LEU A 205 -15.63 -1.61 9.36
C LEU A 205 -14.24 -0.99 9.13
N PRO A 206 -13.27 -1.20 10.03
CA PRO A 206 -11.89 -0.83 9.77
C PRO A 206 -11.40 -1.45 8.45
N LEU A 207 -10.71 -0.67 7.63
CA LEU A 207 -10.20 -1.10 6.33
C LEU A 207 -8.68 -1.19 6.37
N ARG A 208 -8.14 -2.40 6.21
CA ARG A 208 -6.69 -2.61 6.07
C ARG A 208 -6.27 -2.54 4.61
N ILE A 209 -5.32 -1.66 4.30
CA ILE A 209 -4.69 -1.55 2.99
C ILE A 209 -3.20 -1.78 3.13
N ALA A 210 -2.62 -2.53 2.19
CA ALA A 210 -1.18 -2.72 2.11
C ALA A 210 -0.58 -2.00 0.91
N VAL A 211 0.60 -1.43 1.09
CA VAL A 211 1.38 -0.81 0.01
C VAL A 211 2.80 -1.34 0.03
N LEU A 212 3.25 -1.85 -1.12
CA LEU A 212 4.63 -2.21 -1.41
C LEU A 212 5.24 -1.14 -2.30
N ASP A 213 6.43 -0.66 -1.91
CA ASP A 213 7.25 0.28 -2.68
C ASP A 213 8.56 -0.41 -3.06
N LEU A 214 8.69 -0.77 -4.33
CA LEU A 214 9.84 -1.44 -4.91
C LEU A 214 10.84 -0.40 -5.41
N GLY A 215 11.72 0.01 -4.49
CA GLY A 215 12.85 0.91 -4.75
C GLY A 215 14.04 0.20 -5.41
N THR A 216 15.02 0.99 -5.85
CA THR A 216 16.30 0.48 -6.37
C THR A 216 17.12 -0.27 -5.32
N ASN A 217 17.04 0.15 -4.05
CA ASN A 217 17.83 -0.45 -2.97
C ASN A 217 17.03 -1.42 -2.09
N SER A 218 15.74 -1.17 -1.90
CA SER A 218 14.92 -1.88 -0.92
C SER A 218 13.46 -1.95 -1.35
N VAL A 219 12.77 -3.00 -0.93
CA VAL A 219 11.30 -3.10 -0.97
C VAL A 219 10.76 -2.68 0.39
N LYS A 220 9.91 -1.66 0.44
CA LYS A 220 9.21 -1.24 1.66
C LYS A 220 7.79 -1.80 1.66
N PHE A 221 7.29 -2.17 2.83
CA PHE A 221 5.98 -2.77 3.02
C PHE A 221 5.28 -2.14 4.21
N HIS A 222 4.12 -1.56 3.96
CA HIS A 222 3.30 -0.90 4.96
C HIS A 222 1.88 -1.45 4.92
N ILE A 223 1.31 -1.71 6.10
CA ILE A 223 -0.12 -2.00 6.29
C ILE A 223 -0.69 -0.88 7.15
N GLY A 224 -1.62 -0.12 6.58
CA GLY A 224 -2.41 0.89 7.27
C GLY A 224 -3.82 0.36 7.53
N GLU A 225 -4.37 0.64 8.69
CA GLU A 225 -5.79 0.44 9.01
C GLU A 225 -6.47 1.80 9.06
N ARG A 226 -7.50 1.99 8.24
CA ARG A 226 -8.36 3.16 8.27
C ARG A 226 -9.56 2.86 9.15
N ASP A 227 -9.71 3.63 10.23
CA ASP A 227 -10.85 3.50 11.11
C ASP A 227 -12.14 4.07 10.47
N PRO A 228 -13.32 3.80 11.04
CA PRO A 228 -14.59 4.32 10.51
C PRO A 228 -14.70 5.86 10.54
N ALA A 229 -13.86 6.55 11.32
CA ALA A 229 -13.76 8.01 11.33
C ALA A 229 -12.80 8.55 10.26
N GLY A 230 -12.21 7.67 9.44
CA GLY A 230 -11.31 7.99 8.34
C GLY A 230 -9.85 8.19 8.75
N ARG A 231 -9.49 7.92 10.01
CA ARG A 231 -8.11 8.07 10.50
C ARG A 231 -7.28 6.83 10.16
N TRP A 232 -6.04 7.05 9.75
CA TRP A 232 -5.08 5.98 9.51
C TRP A 232 -4.26 5.63 10.74
N GLN A 233 -4.09 4.33 10.98
CA GLN A 233 -3.20 3.77 11.99
C GLN A 233 -2.25 2.77 11.34
N ARG A 234 -1.00 2.78 11.79
CA ARG A 234 0.03 1.84 11.34
C ARG A 234 -0.21 0.48 11.99
N VAL A 235 -0.46 -0.54 11.19
CA VAL A 235 -0.50 -1.95 11.62
C VAL A 235 0.90 -2.57 11.51
N LEU A 236 1.58 -2.29 10.40
CA LEU A 236 2.92 -2.79 10.13
C LEU A 236 3.66 -1.80 9.23
N ASP A 237 4.95 -1.58 9.50
CA ASP A 237 5.85 -0.91 8.57
C ASP A 237 7.23 -1.54 8.66
N ARG A 238 7.72 -2.07 7.53
CA ARG A 238 9.05 -2.68 7.44
C ARG A 238 9.64 -2.50 6.05
N GLY A 239 10.96 -2.64 5.95
CA GLY A 239 11.66 -2.67 4.68
C GLY A 239 12.63 -3.83 4.60
N GLU A 240 12.92 -4.28 3.38
CA GLU A 240 13.89 -5.33 3.09
C GLU A 240 14.86 -4.85 2.02
N VAL A 241 16.15 -4.99 2.27
CA VAL A 241 17.21 -4.54 1.35
C VAL A 241 17.45 -5.63 0.32
N THR A 242 16.88 -5.47 -0.88
CA THR A 242 16.99 -6.46 -1.98
C THR A 242 17.98 -6.04 -3.06
N ARG A 243 18.31 -4.74 -3.13
CA ARG A 243 19.21 -4.10 -4.10
C ARG A 243 18.83 -4.40 -5.56
N LEU A 244 17.57 -4.19 -5.92
CA LEU A 244 17.06 -4.41 -7.28
C LEU A 244 17.86 -3.68 -8.38
N GLY A 245 18.41 -2.50 -8.06
CA GLY A 245 19.22 -1.69 -8.97
C GLY A 245 20.70 -2.04 -9.04
N GLU A 246 21.16 -3.07 -8.33
CA GLU A 246 22.56 -3.53 -8.39
C GLU A 246 22.93 -3.97 -9.81
N GLY A 247 23.98 -3.36 -10.39
CA GLY A 247 24.44 -3.64 -11.75
C GLY A 247 23.53 -3.13 -12.87
N LEU A 248 22.43 -2.44 -12.54
CA LEU A 248 21.43 -1.99 -13.50
C LEU A 248 21.95 -0.86 -14.40
N ARG A 249 22.76 0.04 -13.86
CA ARG A 249 23.30 1.19 -14.61
C ARG A 249 24.27 0.73 -15.69
N GLU A 250 25.05 -0.31 -15.41
CA GLU A 250 26.07 -0.85 -16.30
C GLU A 250 25.48 -1.81 -17.33
N SER A 251 24.60 -2.72 -16.89
CA SER A 251 24.05 -3.78 -17.75
C SER A 251 22.75 -3.38 -18.47
N GLY A 252 21.98 -2.45 -17.91
CA GLY A 252 20.62 -2.15 -18.35
C GLY A 252 19.57 -3.19 -17.90
N PHE A 253 19.95 -4.24 -17.17
CA PHE A 253 19.06 -5.32 -16.75
C PHE A 253 19.13 -5.55 -15.24
N ILE A 254 18.03 -6.06 -14.67
CA ILE A 254 18.00 -6.57 -13.30
C ILE A 254 18.87 -7.84 -13.27
N ALA A 255 19.90 -7.85 -12.43
CA ALA A 255 20.78 -8.99 -12.26
C ALA A 255 20.01 -10.20 -11.67
N PRO A 256 20.34 -11.45 -12.04
CA PRO A 256 19.64 -12.64 -11.56
C PRO A 256 19.56 -12.74 -10.03
N ALA A 257 20.64 -12.41 -9.32
CA ALA A 257 20.63 -12.43 -7.86
C ALA A 257 19.70 -11.35 -7.24
N ALA A 258 19.63 -10.17 -7.84
CA ALA A 258 18.74 -9.09 -7.40
C ALA A 258 17.28 -9.40 -7.73
N TRP A 259 17.02 -10.06 -8.85
CA TRP A 259 15.74 -10.60 -9.25
C TRP A 259 15.18 -11.57 -8.20
N ASP A 260 15.94 -12.62 -7.88
CA ASP A 260 15.49 -13.68 -6.98
C ASP A 260 15.20 -13.14 -5.58
N ARG A 261 16.09 -12.30 -5.03
CA ARG A 261 15.90 -11.66 -3.72
C ARG A 261 14.64 -10.78 -3.69
N THR A 262 14.43 -9.98 -4.73
CA THR A 262 13.30 -9.05 -4.77
C THR A 262 11.98 -9.79 -4.96
N LEU A 263 11.93 -10.79 -5.84
CA LEU A 263 10.74 -11.61 -6.06
C LEU A 263 10.35 -12.37 -4.79
N ALA A 264 11.31 -12.98 -4.09
CA ALA A 264 11.07 -13.67 -2.83
C ALA A 264 10.50 -12.72 -1.75
N ALA A 265 11.09 -11.52 -1.60
CA ALA A 265 10.63 -10.51 -0.64
C ALA A 265 9.18 -10.06 -0.95
N VAL A 266 8.87 -9.78 -2.22
CA VAL A 266 7.52 -9.37 -2.66
C VAL A 266 6.50 -10.47 -2.42
N CYS A 267 6.81 -11.72 -2.75
CA CYS A 267 5.91 -12.86 -2.49
C CYS A 267 5.66 -13.08 -1.00
N ALA A 268 6.69 -12.95 -0.15
CA ALA A 268 6.54 -13.04 1.30
C ALA A 268 5.65 -11.90 1.85
N MET A 269 5.85 -10.67 1.38
CA MET A 269 5.01 -9.52 1.75
C MET A 269 3.56 -9.67 1.28
N ALA A 270 3.35 -10.22 0.07
CA ALA A 270 2.02 -10.52 -0.46
C ALA A 270 1.28 -11.55 0.42
N ALA A 271 1.96 -12.62 0.81
CA ALA A 271 1.42 -13.62 1.73
C ALA A 271 1.10 -13.01 3.10
N GLN A 272 1.98 -12.15 3.62
CA GLN A 272 1.75 -11.45 4.88
C GLN A 272 0.53 -10.51 4.82
N ALA A 273 0.33 -9.79 3.72
CA ALA A 273 -0.87 -8.96 3.52
C ALA A 273 -2.15 -9.79 3.52
N ARG A 274 -2.15 -10.95 2.82
CA ARG A 274 -3.28 -11.89 2.82
C ARG A 274 -3.59 -12.40 4.23
N ALA A 275 -2.57 -12.82 4.98
CA ALA A 275 -2.72 -13.29 6.36
C ALA A 275 -3.24 -12.19 7.31
N ALA A 276 -2.92 -10.93 7.04
CA ALA A 276 -3.38 -9.79 7.83
C ALA A 276 -4.83 -9.34 7.51
N GLY A 277 -5.52 -10.01 6.59
CA GLY A 277 -6.89 -9.64 6.17
C GLY A 277 -6.96 -8.30 5.43
N VAL A 278 -5.88 -7.94 4.73
CA VAL A 278 -5.81 -6.70 3.95
C VAL A 278 -6.86 -6.74 2.85
N ALA A 279 -7.68 -5.69 2.74
CA ALA A 279 -8.75 -5.58 1.75
C ALA A 279 -8.21 -5.29 0.34
N GLN A 280 -7.08 -4.60 0.21
CA GLN A 280 -6.39 -4.36 -1.06
C GLN A 280 -4.88 -4.18 -0.84
N THR A 281 -4.09 -4.78 -1.72
CA THR A 281 -2.63 -4.63 -1.75
C THR A 281 -2.23 -3.91 -3.03
N LEU A 282 -1.47 -2.82 -2.89
CA LEU A 282 -0.89 -2.09 -4.00
C LEU A 282 0.62 -2.34 -4.03
N ALA A 283 1.18 -2.58 -5.22
CA ALA A 283 2.62 -2.67 -5.40
C ALA A 283 3.05 -1.63 -6.44
N LEU A 284 4.02 -0.79 -6.06
CA LEU A 284 4.54 0.28 -6.90
C LEU A 284 5.99 0.03 -7.24
N GLY A 285 6.32 0.21 -8.52
CA GLY A 285 7.68 0.20 -9.04
C GLY A 285 8.20 1.61 -9.28
N THR A 286 9.41 1.91 -8.82
CA THR A 286 10.05 3.20 -9.05
C THR A 286 11.20 3.09 -10.06
N MET A 287 12.28 3.86 -9.88
CA MET A 287 13.39 3.99 -10.82
C MET A 287 14.01 2.65 -11.25
N GLY A 288 14.12 1.68 -10.35
CA GLY A 288 14.73 0.38 -10.64
C GLY A 288 13.98 -0.38 -11.72
N LEU A 289 12.65 -0.37 -11.67
CA LEU A 289 11.81 -1.01 -12.69
C LEU A 289 11.64 -0.15 -13.94
N ARG A 290 11.60 1.19 -13.79
CA ARG A 290 11.55 2.10 -14.95
C ARG A 290 12.72 1.92 -15.91
N ASN A 291 13.91 1.67 -15.39
CA ASN A 291 15.15 1.67 -16.17
C ASN A 291 15.57 0.28 -16.64
N ALA A 292 14.95 -0.79 -16.14
CA ALA A 292 15.35 -2.16 -16.47
C ALA A 292 14.72 -2.66 -17.77
N GLY A 293 15.56 -3.13 -18.69
CA GLY A 293 15.15 -3.73 -19.95
C GLY A 293 14.40 -5.06 -19.82
N ASN A 294 14.46 -5.70 -18.64
CA ASN A 294 13.71 -6.91 -18.30
C ASN A 294 12.64 -6.69 -17.21
N SER A 295 12.17 -5.44 -17.01
CA SER A 295 11.14 -5.11 -16.03
C SER A 295 9.80 -5.80 -16.30
N ASP A 296 9.35 -5.86 -17.55
CA ASP A 296 8.09 -6.53 -17.91
C ASP A 296 8.08 -8.02 -17.51
N ALA A 297 9.21 -8.70 -17.72
CA ALA A 297 9.36 -10.09 -17.31
C ALA A 297 9.32 -10.23 -15.78
N PHE A 298 9.91 -9.27 -15.05
CA PHE A 298 9.88 -9.27 -13.58
C PHE A 298 8.46 -9.06 -13.06
N ILE A 299 7.74 -8.09 -13.64
CA ILE A 299 6.35 -7.79 -13.29
C ILE A 299 5.46 -9.01 -13.59
N ALA A 300 5.65 -9.67 -14.72
CA ALA A 300 4.93 -10.89 -15.06
C ALA A 300 5.20 -12.01 -14.04
N ALA A 301 6.46 -12.20 -13.62
CA ALA A 301 6.81 -13.19 -12.60
C ALA A 301 6.20 -12.87 -11.22
N VAL A 302 6.18 -11.59 -10.80
CA VAL A 302 5.51 -11.16 -9.56
C VAL A 302 4.01 -11.42 -9.63
N ARG A 303 3.37 -11.17 -10.78
CA ARG A 303 1.96 -11.47 -10.97
C ARG A 303 1.68 -12.97 -10.86
N GLU A 304 2.46 -13.78 -11.57
CA GLU A 304 2.29 -15.24 -11.61
C GLU A 304 2.56 -15.91 -10.26
N GLN A 305 3.58 -15.47 -9.54
CA GLN A 305 4.04 -16.15 -8.31
C GLN A 305 3.47 -15.55 -7.03
N CYS A 306 3.20 -14.24 -7.02
CA CYS A 306 2.77 -13.52 -5.81
C CYS A 306 1.30 -13.06 -5.88
N GLY A 307 0.68 -13.08 -7.07
CA GLY A 307 -0.68 -12.57 -7.31
C GLY A 307 -0.77 -11.04 -7.20
N LEU A 308 0.32 -10.32 -7.46
CA LEU A 308 0.38 -8.85 -7.38
C LEU A 308 0.69 -8.23 -8.75
N THR A 309 -0.10 -7.23 -9.12
CA THR A 309 0.24 -6.34 -10.23
C THR A 309 1.10 -5.20 -9.70
N ILE A 310 2.22 -4.93 -10.38
CA ILE A 310 3.08 -3.78 -10.08
C ILE A 310 2.70 -2.63 -11.01
N GLU A 311 2.39 -1.48 -10.43
CA GLU A 311 2.24 -0.23 -11.16
C GLU A 311 3.58 0.51 -11.15
N VAL A 312 4.21 0.65 -12.32
CA VAL A 312 5.45 1.43 -12.44
C VAL A 312 5.08 2.90 -12.59
N ILE A 313 5.35 3.69 -11.56
CA ILE A 313 5.05 5.13 -11.54
C ILE A 313 6.23 5.92 -12.08
N ASP A 314 5.98 7.07 -12.69
CA ASP A 314 7.04 7.99 -13.09
C ASP A 314 7.62 8.76 -11.89
N GLY A 315 8.73 9.46 -12.11
CA GLY A 315 9.38 10.23 -11.03
C GLY A 315 8.61 11.48 -10.61
N ALA A 316 7.66 11.98 -11.41
CA ALA A 316 6.83 13.12 -11.04
C ALA A 316 5.73 12.68 -10.08
N GLU A 317 5.10 11.54 -10.37
CA GLU A 317 4.08 10.93 -9.52
C GLU A 317 4.66 10.43 -8.20
N GLU A 318 5.85 9.80 -8.23
CA GLU A 318 6.61 9.42 -7.04
C GLU A 318 6.83 10.62 -6.10
N ALA A 319 7.24 11.76 -6.66
CA ALA A 319 7.46 12.99 -5.91
C ALA A 319 6.16 13.62 -5.39
N ARG A 320 5.09 13.62 -6.19
CA ARG A 320 3.77 14.13 -5.79
C ARG A 320 3.22 13.34 -4.60
N LEU A 321 3.27 12.01 -4.67
CA LEU A 321 2.80 11.12 -3.61
C LEU A 321 3.65 11.25 -2.34
N ALA A 322 4.98 11.32 -2.46
CA ALA A 322 5.85 11.57 -1.31
C ALA A 322 5.54 12.92 -0.65
N TYR A 323 5.35 13.98 -1.44
CA TYR A 323 4.97 15.30 -0.95
C TYR A 323 3.60 15.30 -0.25
N LEU A 324 2.61 14.59 -0.81
CA LEU A 324 1.30 14.40 -0.17
C LEU A 324 1.42 13.69 1.19
N ALA A 325 2.28 12.69 1.29
CA ALA A 325 2.55 11.99 2.54
C ALA A 325 3.08 12.92 3.62
N VAL A 326 3.99 13.82 3.24
CA VAL A 326 4.55 14.84 4.14
C VAL A 326 3.48 15.85 4.55
N GLN A 327 2.70 16.36 3.60
CA GLN A 327 1.59 17.29 3.90
C GLN A 327 0.58 16.74 4.89
N ALA A 328 0.21 15.47 4.77
CA ALA A 328 -0.75 14.86 5.69
C ALA A 328 -0.10 14.42 7.02
N GLY A 329 1.23 14.28 7.05
CA GLY A 329 1.96 13.77 8.21
C GLY A 329 2.56 14.83 9.10
N VAL A 330 2.61 16.07 8.64
CA VAL A 330 3.23 17.20 9.31
C VAL A 330 2.24 18.36 9.31
N GLY A 331 2.08 19.04 10.44
CA GLY A 331 1.22 20.22 10.57
C GLY A 331 1.82 21.45 9.88
N LEU A 332 1.96 21.38 8.56
CA LEU A 332 2.66 22.40 7.77
C LEU A 332 1.87 23.71 7.70
N PRO A 333 2.57 24.85 7.59
CA PRO A 333 1.92 26.12 7.33
C PRO A 333 1.22 26.13 5.95
N ASP A 334 0.24 27.01 5.77
CA ASP A 334 -0.44 27.24 4.48
C ASP A 334 0.49 27.79 3.37
N GLY A 335 1.74 28.07 3.73
CA GLY A 335 2.80 28.59 2.87
C GLY A 335 3.42 27.57 1.91
N ALA A 336 4.50 28.00 1.25
CA ALA A 336 5.32 27.13 0.42
C ALA A 336 6.16 26.17 1.29
N VAL A 337 6.23 24.90 0.90
CA VAL A 337 6.99 23.87 1.60
C VAL A 337 7.95 23.23 0.62
N ALA A 338 9.22 23.13 1.02
CA ALA A 338 10.19 22.30 0.32
C ALA A 338 10.35 20.97 1.05
N VAL A 339 10.17 19.87 0.34
CA VAL A 339 10.41 18.51 0.82
C VAL A 339 11.60 17.95 0.07
N PHE A 340 12.59 17.41 0.79
CA PHE A 340 13.72 16.74 0.16
C PHE A 340 13.92 15.32 0.68
N ASP A 341 14.30 14.41 -0.22
CA ASP A 341 14.76 13.06 0.11
C ASP A 341 16.21 12.93 -0.36
N THR A 342 17.12 12.64 0.57
CA THR A 342 18.53 12.42 0.26
C THR A 342 18.88 10.94 0.42
N GLY A 343 19.09 10.30 -0.73
CA GLY A 343 19.46 8.90 -0.85
C GLY A 343 20.96 8.68 -0.97
N GLY A 344 21.33 7.44 -1.28
CA GLY A 344 22.74 7.08 -1.52
C GLY A 344 23.30 7.66 -2.82
N GLY A 345 22.52 7.63 -3.90
CA GLY A 345 22.96 8.06 -5.23
C GLY A 345 22.41 9.41 -5.71
N SER A 346 21.26 9.85 -5.19
CA SER A 346 20.60 11.07 -5.65
C SER A 346 19.85 11.77 -4.51
N THR A 347 19.48 13.03 -4.76
CA THR A 347 18.68 13.86 -3.88
C THR A 347 17.53 14.44 -4.68
N GLN A 348 16.31 14.22 -4.20
CA GLN A 348 15.11 14.78 -4.78
C GLN A 348 14.65 15.96 -3.93
N VAL A 349 14.19 17.02 -4.58
CA VAL A 349 13.62 18.20 -3.92
C VAL A 349 12.31 18.56 -4.61
N THR A 350 11.25 18.68 -3.83
CA THR A 350 9.90 19.03 -4.29
C THR A 350 9.43 20.25 -3.53
N ILE A 351 9.11 21.33 -4.24
CA ILE A 351 8.56 22.55 -3.65
C ILE A 351 7.09 22.63 -4.02
N GLY A 352 6.22 22.81 -3.02
CA GLY A 352 4.78 22.86 -3.22
C GLY A 352 4.09 23.85 -2.29
N ARG A 353 2.79 24.05 -2.51
CA ARG A 353 1.90 24.83 -1.63
C ARG A 353 0.54 24.16 -1.59
N GLY A 354 0.04 23.86 -0.39
CA GLY A 354 -1.09 22.93 -0.25
C GLY A 354 -0.82 21.63 -0.99
N GLY A 355 -1.85 21.01 -1.58
CA GLY A 355 -1.70 19.77 -2.36
C GLY A 355 -1.06 19.91 -3.74
N ARG A 356 -0.47 21.07 -4.10
CA ARG A 356 0.08 21.33 -5.44
C ARG A 356 1.59 21.40 -5.41
N VAL A 357 2.23 20.63 -6.28
CA VAL A 357 3.67 20.72 -6.57
C VAL A 357 3.93 21.87 -7.55
N LEU A 358 4.88 22.75 -7.23
CA LEU A 358 5.28 23.91 -8.03
C LEU A 358 6.58 23.64 -8.78
N GLU A 359 7.59 23.11 -8.09
CA GLU A 359 8.91 22.81 -8.65
C GLU A 359 9.38 21.43 -8.20
N ARG A 360 10.16 20.76 -9.06
CA ARG A 360 10.75 19.46 -8.75
C ARG A 360 12.15 19.36 -9.32
N PHE A 361 13.07 18.90 -8.50
CA PHE A 361 14.46 18.66 -8.85
C PHE A 361 14.82 17.21 -8.52
N SER A 362 15.54 16.56 -9.42
CA SER A 362 16.25 15.31 -9.15
C SER A 362 17.72 15.56 -9.47
N LEU A 363 18.55 15.54 -8.43
CA LEU A 363 19.94 15.92 -8.48
C LEU A 363 20.78 14.66 -8.30
N ASP A 364 21.79 14.47 -9.14
CA ASP A 364 22.71 13.33 -9.11
C ASP A 364 23.76 13.48 -8.00
N LEU A 365 23.24 13.70 -6.79
CA LEU A 365 23.93 14.05 -5.56
C LEU A 365 23.41 13.15 -4.44
N GLY A 366 24.23 12.25 -3.94
CA GLY A 366 23.85 11.35 -2.85
C GLY A 366 24.98 11.07 -1.88
N ALA A 367 24.63 10.58 -0.69
CA ALA A 367 25.57 10.39 0.39
C ALA A 367 26.70 9.39 0.05
N VAL A 368 26.41 8.32 -0.70
CA VAL A 368 27.43 7.33 -1.11
C VAL A 368 28.43 7.99 -2.06
N ARG A 369 27.93 8.65 -3.12
CA ARG A 369 28.76 9.30 -4.13
C ARG A 369 29.69 10.36 -3.53
N ILE A 370 29.16 11.22 -2.66
CA ILE A 370 29.95 12.25 -1.99
C ILE A 370 30.96 11.63 -1.02
N THR A 371 30.59 10.54 -0.34
CA THR A 371 31.52 9.80 0.53
C THR A 371 32.71 9.24 -0.26
N GLU A 372 32.45 8.58 -1.39
CA GLU A 372 33.50 8.01 -2.25
C GLU A 372 34.39 9.09 -2.86
N GLN A 373 33.79 10.17 -3.38
CA GLN A 373 34.52 11.24 -4.05
C GLN A 373 35.47 12.00 -3.11
N PHE A 374 35.09 12.18 -1.84
CA PHE A 374 35.85 12.99 -0.88
C PHE A 374 36.46 12.17 0.27
N GLY A 375 36.36 10.84 0.24
CA GLY A 375 36.94 9.96 1.25
C GLY A 375 36.31 10.09 2.65
N LEU A 376 35.01 10.39 2.73
CA LEU A 376 34.35 10.78 3.99
C LEU A 376 34.04 9.60 4.94
N ALA A 377 34.40 8.37 4.58
CA ALA A 377 34.21 7.19 5.43
C ALA A 377 35.24 7.08 6.57
N ALA A 378 36.35 7.82 6.47
CA ALA A 378 37.40 7.93 7.48
C ALA A 378 37.32 9.30 8.18
N PRO A 379 38.10 9.52 9.26
CA PRO A 379 38.29 10.86 9.79
C PRO A 379 38.83 11.80 8.72
N VAL A 380 38.30 13.03 8.68
CA VAL A 380 38.63 14.01 7.65
C VAL A 380 39.00 15.36 8.24
N GLU A 381 40.05 15.96 7.66
CA GLU A 381 40.49 17.30 8.01
C GLU A 381 39.51 18.36 7.48
N ARG A 382 39.54 19.55 8.10
CA ARG A 382 38.63 20.65 7.79
C ARG A 382 38.63 21.04 6.31
N ASP A 383 39.80 21.13 5.68
CA ASP A 383 39.92 21.52 4.28
C ASP A 383 39.18 20.55 3.32
N HIS A 384 39.13 19.25 3.66
CA HIS A 384 38.41 18.25 2.86
C HIS A 384 36.90 18.37 3.05
N LEU A 385 36.43 18.71 4.27
CA LEU A 385 35.03 19.01 4.53
C LEU A 385 34.57 20.24 3.75
N ASP A 386 35.37 21.32 3.76
CA ASP A 386 35.06 22.56 3.06
C ASP A 386 35.01 22.32 1.54
N ALA A 387 35.92 21.51 1.00
CA ALA A 387 35.89 21.09 -0.41
C ALA A 387 34.63 20.29 -0.76
N ALA A 388 34.22 19.36 0.11
CA ALA A 388 32.98 18.59 -0.06
C ALA A 388 31.74 19.50 -0.02
N LEU A 389 31.66 20.44 0.94
CA LEU A 389 30.57 21.42 1.02
C LEU A 389 30.49 22.29 -0.24
N ALA A 390 31.62 22.79 -0.73
CA ALA A 390 31.66 23.60 -1.95
C ALA A 390 31.21 22.80 -3.19
N ALA A 391 31.54 21.51 -3.26
CA ALA A 391 31.08 20.64 -4.34
C ALA A 391 29.57 20.38 -4.25
N ILE A 392 29.05 20.05 -3.06
CA ILE A 392 27.62 19.87 -2.81
C ILE A 392 26.85 21.14 -3.19
N ALA A 393 27.33 22.32 -2.76
CA ALA A 393 26.67 23.60 -3.06
C ALA A 393 26.60 23.89 -4.57
N ARG A 394 27.57 23.43 -5.34
CA ARG A 394 27.60 23.55 -6.81
C ARG A 394 26.59 22.63 -7.48
N GLU A 395 26.50 21.37 -7.03
CA GLU A 395 25.49 20.42 -7.52
C GLU A 395 24.06 20.87 -7.18
N LEU A 396 23.90 21.57 -6.05
CA LEU A 396 22.64 22.17 -5.62
C LEU A 396 22.36 23.55 -6.26
N SER A 397 23.21 24.07 -7.16
CA SER A 397 23.05 25.43 -7.71
C SER A 397 21.73 25.66 -8.46
N ARG A 398 21.10 24.59 -8.98
CA ARG A 398 19.77 24.68 -9.61
C ARG A 398 18.68 25.17 -8.64
N LEU A 399 18.87 25.01 -7.34
CA LEU A 399 17.95 25.48 -6.31
C LEU A 399 18.11 26.98 -6.02
N ASP A 400 19.18 27.64 -6.49
CA ASP A 400 19.43 29.06 -6.24
C ASP A 400 18.36 29.97 -6.86
N GLN A 401 17.62 29.46 -7.85
CA GLN A 401 16.52 30.17 -8.50
C GLN A 401 15.18 30.02 -7.77
N SER A 402 15.05 29.05 -6.88
CA SER A 402 13.82 28.80 -6.15
C SER A 402 13.66 29.81 -5.00
N ALA A 403 12.43 30.25 -4.75
CA ALA A 403 12.13 31.08 -3.60
C ALA A 403 12.34 30.29 -2.28
N PRO A 404 12.75 30.95 -1.18
CA PRO A 404 12.76 30.31 0.13
C PRO A 404 11.37 29.79 0.48
N PRO A 405 11.25 28.52 0.89
CA PRO A 405 9.99 27.99 1.39
C PRO A 405 9.71 28.58 2.78
N ASP A 406 8.47 28.51 3.23
CA ASP A 406 8.06 28.81 4.60
C ASP A 406 8.42 27.67 5.56
N ALA A 407 8.55 26.43 5.06
CA ALA A 407 9.02 25.28 5.82
C ALA A 407 9.88 24.34 4.96
N LEU A 408 10.88 23.73 5.59
CA LEU A 408 11.72 22.70 5.00
C LEU A 408 11.49 21.37 5.71
N VAL A 409 11.17 20.33 4.95
CA VAL A 409 11.00 18.97 5.47
C VAL A 409 12.01 18.04 4.82
N GLY A 410 12.76 17.32 5.64
CA GLY A 410 13.66 16.27 5.20
C GLY A 410 13.06 14.89 5.41
N MET A 411 13.27 13.99 4.46
CA MET A 411 12.93 12.58 4.58
C MET A 411 14.11 11.70 4.16
N GLY A 412 13.95 10.39 4.35
CA GLY A 412 14.94 9.40 3.96
C GLY A 412 15.94 9.05 5.06
N GLY A 413 16.84 8.11 4.72
CA GLY A 413 17.68 7.43 5.71
C GLY A 413 18.67 8.34 6.43
N ALA A 414 19.25 9.33 5.74
CA ALA A 414 20.18 10.26 6.37
C ALA A 414 19.47 11.14 7.40
N VAL A 415 18.36 11.78 7.00
CA VAL A 415 17.61 12.71 7.86
C VAL A 415 17.04 12.00 9.10
N THR A 416 16.46 10.82 8.92
CA THR A 416 15.93 10.01 10.04
C THR A 416 17.02 9.54 11.01
N ASN A 417 18.24 9.24 10.52
CA ASN A 417 19.37 8.92 11.40
C ASN A 417 19.89 10.17 12.14
N LEU A 418 19.95 11.33 11.49
CA LEU A 418 20.31 12.59 12.16
C LEU A 418 19.32 12.91 13.31
N ALA A 419 18.01 12.72 13.07
CA ALA A 419 16.98 12.87 14.10
C ALA A 419 17.11 11.84 15.23
N SER A 420 17.32 10.57 14.88
CA SER A 420 17.52 9.49 15.85
C SER A 420 18.71 9.75 16.78
N VAL A 421 19.82 10.28 16.24
CA VAL A 421 20.99 10.69 17.02
C VAL A 421 20.70 11.92 17.89
N SER A 422 20.01 12.93 17.34
CA SER A 422 19.58 14.12 18.10
C SER A 422 18.71 13.75 19.31
N LEU A 423 17.83 12.76 19.13
CA LEU A 423 16.94 12.25 20.17
C LEU A 423 17.59 11.19 21.08
N GLY A 424 18.85 10.82 20.85
CA GLY A 424 19.58 9.84 21.64
C GLY A 424 18.95 8.44 21.65
N MET A 425 18.29 8.05 20.56
CA MET A 425 17.49 6.82 20.52
C MET A 425 18.35 5.56 20.64
N THR A 426 18.02 4.69 21.60
CA THR A 426 18.60 3.33 21.66
C THR A 426 17.85 2.34 20.79
N ARG A 427 16.56 2.61 20.52
CA ARG A 427 15.69 1.86 19.63
C ARG A 427 14.97 2.84 18.73
N TYR A 428 15.00 2.58 17.42
CA TYR A 428 14.32 3.41 16.44
C TYR A 428 12.81 3.40 16.68
N ASP A 429 12.22 4.59 16.81
CA ASP A 429 10.78 4.79 16.92
C ASP A 429 10.31 5.78 15.84
N PRO A 430 9.63 5.31 14.78
CA PRO A 430 9.19 6.18 13.68
C PRO A 430 8.19 7.25 14.15
N ASP A 431 7.44 7.00 15.22
CA ASP A 431 6.43 7.93 15.72
C ASP A 431 7.07 9.12 16.45
N LEU A 432 8.29 8.95 16.99
CA LEU A 432 9.11 10.03 17.56
C LEU A 432 9.96 10.75 16.51
N ILE A 433 10.31 10.07 15.41
CA ILE A 433 11.04 10.66 14.29
C ILE A 433 10.13 11.55 13.45
N GLN A 434 8.87 11.13 13.25
CA GLN A 434 7.89 11.91 12.53
C GLN A 434 7.62 13.24 13.24
N GLY A 435 7.90 14.34 12.56
CA GLY A 435 7.76 15.70 13.08
C GLY A 435 8.91 16.17 13.98
N ALA A 436 10.00 15.40 14.09
CA ALA A 436 11.17 15.84 14.84
C ALA A 436 11.80 17.07 14.17
N ILE A 437 12.26 18.02 14.97
CA ILE A 437 12.95 19.22 14.48
C ILE A 437 14.46 19.04 14.57
N LEU A 438 15.15 19.25 13.45
CA LEU A 438 16.60 19.31 13.37
C LEU A 438 17.03 20.75 13.09
N THR A 439 17.73 21.33 14.06
CA THR A 439 18.32 22.68 13.90
C THR A 439 19.65 22.61 13.20
N ARG A 440 20.03 23.72 12.55
CA ARG A 440 21.36 23.93 11.98
C ARG A 440 22.48 23.58 12.96
N GLY A 441 22.39 24.07 14.19
CA GLY A 441 23.40 23.83 15.23
C GLY A 441 23.55 22.35 15.59
N GLU A 442 22.45 21.60 15.62
CA GLU A 442 22.51 20.15 15.87
C GLU A 442 23.16 19.40 14.70
N ILE A 443 22.84 19.78 13.46
CA ILE A 443 23.47 19.20 12.27
C ILE A 443 24.97 19.50 12.25
N GLU A 444 25.39 20.73 12.58
CA GLU A 444 26.80 21.13 12.66
C GLU A 444 27.55 20.39 13.78
N ARG A 445 26.92 20.20 14.94
CA ARG A 445 27.46 19.37 16.03
C ARG A 445 27.71 17.93 15.57
N GLN A 446 26.75 17.35 14.85
CA GLN A 446 26.88 15.99 14.32
C GLN A 446 27.95 15.89 13.22
N ILE A 447 28.07 16.89 12.33
CA ILE A 447 29.16 16.96 11.34
C ILE A 447 30.51 16.94 12.04
N ALA A 448 30.72 17.79 13.05
CA ALA A 448 31.97 17.85 13.81
C ALA A 448 32.29 16.51 14.50
N LEU A 449 31.26 15.86 15.07
CA LEU A 449 31.40 14.52 15.65
C LEU A 449 31.84 13.48 14.60
N TYR A 450 31.13 13.37 13.48
CA TYR A 450 31.40 12.34 12.48
C TYR A 450 32.72 12.54 11.74
N ALA A 451 33.14 13.80 11.55
CA ALA A 451 34.40 14.14 10.91
C ALA A 451 35.62 13.62 11.70
N GLY A 452 35.54 13.53 13.02
CA GLY A 452 36.62 13.01 13.87
C GLY A 452 36.61 11.50 14.09
N LEU A 453 35.61 10.79 13.56
CA LEU A 453 35.40 9.37 13.83
C LEU A 453 35.57 8.51 12.58
N ASP A 454 36.18 7.34 12.77
CA ASP A 454 36.16 6.25 11.80
C ASP A 454 34.82 5.50 11.86
N ARG A 455 34.69 4.47 11.01
CA ARG A 455 33.48 3.63 10.96
C ARG A 455 33.13 3.01 12.32
N ALA A 456 34.12 2.54 13.08
CA ALA A 456 33.89 1.92 14.37
C ALA A 456 33.35 2.93 15.37
N GLY A 457 33.96 4.11 15.45
CA GLY A 457 33.51 5.23 16.27
C GLY A 457 32.10 5.69 15.91
N ARG A 458 31.80 5.83 14.62
CA ARG A 458 30.44 6.20 14.16
C ARG A 458 29.41 5.13 14.52
N THR A 459 29.74 3.85 14.38
CA THR A 459 28.82 2.76 14.75
C THR A 459 28.48 2.76 16.25
N ALA A 460 29.36 3.31 17.09
CA ALA A 460 29.13 3.44 18.53
C ALA A 460 28.27 4.66 18.92
N VAL A 461 27.94 5.56 17.98
CA VAL A 461 27.08 6.72 18.25
C VAL A 461 25.63 6.27 18.47
N PRO A 462 25.03 6.54 19.64
CA PRO A 462 23.62 6.21 19.90
C PRO A 462 22.69 6.84 18.86
N GLY A 463 21.72 6.07 18.37
CA GLY A 463 20.77 6.50 17.34
C GLY A 463 21.26 6.32 15.90
N LEU A 464 22.55 6.11 15.65
CA LEU A 464 23.08 5.90 14.31
C LEU A 464 23.02 4.41 13.93
N GLN A 465 22.31 4.09 12.84
CA GLN A 465 22.27 2.73 12.33
C GLN A 465 23.64 2.28 11.79
N PRO A 466 24.14 1.09 12.15
CA PRO A 466 25.46 0.62 11.71
C PRO A 466 25.66 0.62 10.19
N GLY A 467 24.60 0.30 9.43
CA GLY A 467 24.62 0.31 7.95
C GLY A 467 24.72 1.70 7.32
N ARG A 468 24.67 2.78 8.13
CA ARG A 468 24.79 4.18 7.68
C ARG A 468 26.07 4.86 8.13
N ALA A 469 26.86 4.23 9.00
CA ALA A 469 28.08 4.81 9.58
C ALA A 469 29.07 5.35 8.52
N ASP A 470 29.21 4.65 7.40
CA ASP A 470 30.16 5.03 6.35
C ASP A 470 29.75 6.33 5.62
N VAL A 471 28.45 6.59 5.49
CA VAL A 471 27.90 7.64 4.62
C VAL A 471 27.20 8.78 5.36
N ILE A 472 27.02 8.67 6.68
CA ILE A 472 26.24 9.65 7.46
C ILE A 472 26.83 11.05 7.40
N LEU A 473 28.17 11.18 7.38
CA LEU A 473 28.84 12.47 7.29
C LEU A 473 28.46 13.20 6.00
N ALA A 474 28.53 12.53 4.86
CA ALA A 474 28.09 13.09 3.58
C ALA A 474 26.61 13.49 3.61
N GLY A 475 25.75 12.66 4.19
CA GLY A 475 24.33 12.98 4.37
C GLY A 475 24.12 14.26 5.18
N ALA A 476 24.86 14.42 6.28
CA ALA A 476 24.80 15.63 7.11
C ALA A 476 25.26 16.89 6.36
N LEU A 477 26.32 16.79 5.55
CA LEU A 477 26.80 17.89 4.71
C LEU A 477 25.77 18.30 3.64
N ILE A 478 25.08 17.34 3.03
CA ILE A 478 23.99 17.61 2.07
C ILE A 478 22.85 18.36 2.77
N VAL A 479 22.40 17.87 3.92
CA VAL A 479 21.33 18.50 4.71
C VAL A 479 21.70 19.92 5.14
N ARG A 480 22.92 20.12 5.66
CA ARG A 480 23.44 21.46 6.02
C ARG A 480 23.44 22.40 4.83
N THR A 481 23.84 21.91 3.64
CA THR A 481 23.88 22.75 2.44
C THR A 481 22.47 23.08 1.93
N LEU A 482 21.49 22.18 2.09
CA LEU A 482 20.09 22.47 1.77
C LEU A 482 19.49 23.54 2.70
N LEU A 483 19.83 23.53 3.99
CA LEU A 483 19.46 24.62 4.91
C LEU A 483 19.99 25.98 4.43
N ASP A 484 21.24 26.04 3.95
CA ASP A 484 21.80 27.26 3.38
C ASP A 484 21.07 27.72 2.11
N LYS A 485 20.86 26.80 1.16
CA LYS A 485 20.20 27.08 -0.11
C LYS A 485 18.79 27.64 0.10
N PHE A 486 18.05 27.07 1.04
CA PHE A 486 16.69 27.50 1.35
C PHE A 486 16.62 28.62 2.40
N ARG A 487 17.75 29.09 2.94
CA ARG A 487 17.81 30.12 3.99
C ARG A 487 16.96 29.77 5.21
N GLN A 488 17.11 28.52 5.65
CA GLN A 488 16.41 27.96 6.81
C GLN A 488 17.41 27.68 7.94
N ASP A 489 16.97 27.83 9.18
CA ASP A 489 17.76 27.50 10.37
C ASP A 489 17.41 26.15 10.99
N GLN A 490 16.32 25.54 10.51
CA GLN A 490 15.87 24.23 10.94
C GLN A 490 15.08 23.53 9.83
N LEU A 491 14.89 22.23 10.00
CA LEU A 491 13.98 21.43 9.18
C LEU A 491 13.19 20.48 10.06
N GLU A 492 12.02 20.09 9.59
CA GLU A 492 11.21 19.03 10.19
C GLU A 492 11.49 17.69 9.49
N VAL A 493 11.38 16.59 10.23
CA VAL A 493 11.68 15.25 9.72
C VAL A 493 10.41 14.47 9.44
N SER A 494 10.34 13.84 8.27
CA SER A 494 9.27 12.91 7.92
C SER A 494 9.83 11.50 7.74
N ASP A 495 9.32 10.54 8.52
CA ASP A 495 9.49 9.10 8.28
C ASP A 495 8.50 8.59 7.20
N ARG A 496 7.41 9.35 6.99
CA ARG A 496 6.42 9.09 5.95
C ARG A 496 6.97 9.45 4.57
N GLY A 497 6.55 8.70 3.57
CA GLY A 497 6.99 8.83 2.17
C GLY A 497 6.00 8.16 1.21
N LEU A 498 6.45 7.76 0.02
CA LEU A 498 5.61 7.24 -1.08
C LEU A 498 4.45 6.33 -0.62
N ARG A 499 4.75 5.24 0.11
CA ARG A 499 3.75 4.27 0.58
C ARG A 499 2.61 4.87 1.42
N HIS A 500 2.89 5.91 2.19
CA HIS A 500 1.90 6.62 2.99
C HIS A 500 1.08 7.58 2.13
N GLY A 501 1.72 8.26 1.19
CA GLY A 501 1.06 9.15 0.23
C GLY A 501 0.03 8.41 -0.62
N VAL A 502 0.35 7.18 -1.03
CA VAL A 502 -0.53 6.31 -1.80
C VAL A 502 -1.79 5.93 -1.03
N LEU A 503 -1.66 5.63 0.27
CA LEU A 503 -2.82 5.37 1.12
C LEU A 503 -3.74 6.60 1.19
N ILE A 504 -3.16 7.78 1.35
CA ILE A 504 -3.92 9.02 1.43
C ILE A 504 -4.62 9.31 0.10
N ASP A 505 -3.86 9.31 -0.99
CA ASP A 505 -4.32 9.65 -2.34
C ASP A 505 -5.47 8.77 -2.82
N ARG A 506 -5.38 7.46 -2.59
CA ARG A 506 -6.32 6.49 -3.17
C ARG A 506 -7.49 6.14 -2.25
N PHE A 507 -7.40 6.42 -0.95
CA PHE A 507 -8.35 5.90 0.04
C PHE A 507 -8.80 6.91 1.10
N SER A 508 -8.46 8.19 1.00
CA SER A 508 -8.84 9.23 1.97
C SER A 508 -9.73 10.34 1.40
N ALA A 509 -10.45 10.06 0.31
CA ALA A 509 -11.38 10.99 -0.35
C ALA A 509 -12.42 11.60 0.60
#